data_AF-A0A7J7LCM5-F1
#
_entry.id   AF-A0A7J7LCM5-F1
#
_cell.length_a   1.000
_cell.length_b   1.000
_cell.length_c   1.000
_cell.angle_alpha   90.00
_cell.angle_beta   90.00
_cell.angle_gamma   90.00
#
_symmetry.space_group_name_H-M   'P 1'
#
loop_
_entity.id
_entity.type
_entity.pdbx_description
1 polymer ?
#
loop_
_entity_poly.entity_id
_entity_poly.type
_entity_poly.pdbx_seq_one_letter_code
_entity_poly.pdbx_strand_id
1 'polypeptide(L)'
;MDRNRLHYQFHLSQVFANIPDIGEILDQRVEELGRREFLRQWVDKGAEDDSWILEVIFENLDPVFMRIISIFHQFRETIRAADLLARPSPIGYEEIEPGVRRPSPPLCSCGWGGGPHHVHIIAFVYSIGDPWTPAFPPKRIKTGVFYLKLGNDLVGGLKRHRRSSLKKKSKTIQAVAVPVSSSTLDSPEYRKQLSQSYGFTQIGEPLPDNITLRDITETLPKKVFEIDDVKAWRSILTSVTSYALGIFMISKSPWYLLPLAWAWTGTAVTGFFVIGHDCAHKSFSRNKLVEDIVGTLAFMPLIYPYEPWRFKHDQHHAKTNMLLEDTAWHPVWREEFESKTFLRKALVLGYGPFRPWMSIGHWLSYHFNLKKFRPNELKRVKISLACVFAFMAIGWPLIVYNTGLLGWFKFWLMPWLGYHFWMSTFTMVHHTAPHIPFKRSDKWNAAQAQLNGTVHCDYPRWIEILCHDINVHVPHHISPRIPSYNLQAATRSLRENWGKQYMNEAKWNWRLMKTIMTKCHVYNEEQNYIGFDEIVPEESQPITFLKKRMPDNA
;
A
#
# COMPACT_ATOMS: atom_id res chain seq x y z
N MET A 1 -16.33 -50.27 14.22
CA MET A 1 -17.13 -50.17 12.98
C MET A 1 -17.38 -48.70 12.73
N ASP A 2 -16.57 -48.11 11.87
CA ASP A 2 -16.51 -46.68 11.61
C ASP A 2 -16.72 -46.51 10.09
N ARG A 3 -17.86 -45.95 9.68
CA ARG A 3 -18.20 -45.69 8.27
C ARG A 3 -18.42 -44.19 8.12
N ASN A 4 -17.53 -43.54 7.35
CA ASN A 4 -17.74 -42.34 6.52
C ASN A 4 -16.51 -41.40 6.48
N ARG A 5 -15.34 -41.93 6.13
CA ARG A 5 -14.28 -41.14 5.47
C ARG A 5 -14.24 -41.50 3.99
N LEU A 6 -14.95 -40.73 3.16
CA LEU A 6 -14.73 -40.73 1.71
C LEU A 6 -13.44 -39.94 1.45
N HIS A 7 -12.31 -40.65 1.40
CA HIS A 7 -11.06 -40.14 0.87
C HIS A 7 -11.19 -40.04 -0.65
N TYR A 8 -11.42 -38.84 -1.17
CA TYR A 8 -11.21 -38.56 -2.59
C TYR A 8 -9.72 -38.28 -2.81
N GLN A 9 -8.95 -39.32 -3.13
CA GLN A 9 -7.62 -39.16 -3.72
C GLN A 9 -7.81 -38.85 -5.21
N PHE A 10 -7.60 -37.59 -5.60
CA PHE A 10 -7.45 -37.21 -7.00
C PHE A 10 -5.95 -37.19 -7.29
N HIS A 11 -5.47 -38.16 -8.07
CA HIS A 11 -4.11 -38.14 -8.59
C HIS A 11 -3.99 -37.04 -9.65
N LEU A 12 -3.03 -36.14 -9.48
CA LEU A 12 -2.65 -35.10 -10.45
C LEU A 12 -1.89 -35.66 -11.66
N SER A 13 -2.03 -36.97 -11.95
CA SER A 13 -1.40 -37.61 -13.11
C SER A 13 -1.92 -37.07 -14.46
N GLN A 14 -3.01 -36.30 -14.48
CA GLN A 14 -3.58 -35.73 -15.70
C GLN A 14 -3.06 -34.32 -16.06
N VAL A 15 -2.24 -33.68 -15.23
CA VAL A 15 -1.54 -32.44 -15.62
C VAL A 15 -0.29 -32.76 -16.46
N PHE A 16 0.25 -33.97 -16.33
CA PHE A 16 1.42 -34.44 -17.10
C PHE A 16 1.08 -35.29 -18.33
N ALA A 17 -0.19 -35.64 -18.56
CA ALA A 17 -0.63 -36.40 -19.73
C ALA A 17 -0.44 -35.68 -21.10
N ASN A 18 0.14 -34.48 -21.09
CA ASN A 18 0.50 -33.72 -22.30
C ASN A 18 2.02 -33.50 -22.44
N ILE A 19 2.87 -34.18 -21.65
CA ILE A 19 4.31 -34.27 -21.92
C ILE A 19 4.53 -35.59 -22.66
N PRO A 20 4.95 -35.61 -23.95
CA PRO A 20 4.90 -36.81 -24.77
C PRO A 20 5.76 -38.01 -24.33
N ASP A 21 6.66 -37.86 -23.35
CA ASP A 21 7.77 -38.81 -23.14
C ASP A 21 7.92 -39.37 -21.70
N ILE A 22 6.92 -39.26 -20.83
CA ILE A 22 7.04 -39.71 -19.42
C ILE A 22 6.57 -41.18 -19.27
N GLY A 23 7.49 -42.08 -18.90
CA GLY A 23 7.23 -43.51 -18.69
C GLY A 23 6.80 -43.89 -17.26
N GLU A 24 6.93 -45.18 -16.93
CA GLU A 24 6.45 -45.78 -15.68
C GLU A 24 7.17 -45.26 -14.42
N ILE A 25 6.49 -45.35 -13.27
CA ILE A 25 7.06 -45.00 -11.95
C ILE A 25 7.97 -46.15 -11.50
N LEU A 26 9.24 -45.84 -11.25
CA LEU A 26 10.24 -46.81 -10.80
C LEU A 26 10.40 -46.80 -9.27
N ASP A 27 10.27 -45.65 -8.61
CA ASP A 27 10.45 -45.51 -7.16
C ASP A 27 9.72 -44.27 -6.59
N GLN A 28 9.49 -44.23 -5.27
CA GLN A 28 8.84 -43.11 -4.58
C GLN A 28 9.52 -42.81 -3.24
N ARG A 29 9.77 -41.51 -2.96
CA ARG A 29 10.24 -41.05 -1.64
C ARG A 29 9.32 -39.98 -1.04
N VAL A 30 9.21 -39.97 0.28
CA VAL A 30 8.43 -39.00 1.06
C VAL A 30 9.39 -38.15 1.89
N GLU A 31 9.34 -36.83 1.73
CA GLU A 31 10.08 -35.91 2.61
C GLU A 31 9.18 -35.31 3.70
N GLU A 32 9.81 -34.89 4.81
CA GLU A 32 9.14 -34.14 5.87
C GLU A 32 8.46 -32.89 5.30
N LEU A 33 7.21 -32.64 5.74
CA LEU A 33 6.23 -31.66 5.22
C LEU A 33 5.28 -32.19 4.12
N GLY A 34 5.20 -33.49 3.88
CA GLY A 34 4.10 -34.09 3.09
C GLY A 34 4.27 -33.97 1.57
N ARG A 35 5.50 -33.69 1.10
CA ARG A 35 5.86 -33.72 -0.32
C ARG A 35 6.23 -35.15 -0.74
N ARG A 36 5.68 -35.60 -1.86
CA ARG A 36 6.00 -36.90 -2.49
C ARG A 36 6.74 -36.64 -3.79
N GLU A 37 7.87 -37.31 -3.96
CA GLU A 37 8.65 -37.32 -5.19
C GLU A 37 8.61 -38.72 -5.79
N PHE A 38 8.50 -38.79 -7.12
CA PHE A 38 8.48 -40.03 -7.86
C PHE A 38 9.65 -40.07 -8.84
N LEU A 39 10.34 -41.21 -8.91
CA LEU A 39 11.34 -41.50 -9.92
C LEU A 39 10.63 -42.12 -11.12
N ARG A 40 10.88 -41.60 -12.33
CA ARG A 40 10.29 -42.11 -13.57
C ARG A 40 11.33 -42.29 -14.66
N GLN A 41 11.11 -43.30 -15.50
CA GLN A 41 11.88 -43.57 -16.70
C GLN A 41 11.30 -42.80 -17.89
N TRP A 42 12.12 -42.24 -18.76
CA TRP A 42 11.68 -41.60 -20.00
C TRP A 42 11.48 -42.64 -21.11
N VAL A 43 10.41 -42.52 -21.90
CA VAL A 43 9.99 -43.56 -22.88
C VAL A 43 11.04 -43.81 -23.97
N ASP A 44 11.86 -42.81 -24.31
CA ASP A 44 12.84 -42.86 -25.41
C ASP A 44 14.32 -42.82 -24.97
N LYS A 45 14.61 -42.99 -23.68
CA LYS A 45 16.00 -42.97 -23.18
C LYS A 45 16.28 -44.15 -22.27
N GLY A 46 17.36 -44.88 -22.55
CA GLY A 46 17.84 -45.97 -21.70
C GLY A 46 18.17 -45.49 -20.27
N ALA A 47 18.35 -46.44 -19.35
CA ALA A 47 18.45 -46.28 -17.89
C ALA A 47 19.53 -45.31 -17.34
N GLU A 48 20.22 -44.54 -18.19
CA GLU A 48 21.21 -43.54 -17.79
C GLU A 48 20.61 -42.12 -17.62
N ASP A 49 19.34 -41.89 -17.96
CA ASP A 49 18.68 -40.58 -17.92
C ASP A 49 17.42 -40.53 -16.99
N ASP A 50 17.41 -41.31 -15.91
CA ASP A 50 16.33 -41.31 -14.92
C ASP A 50 16.36 -40.02 -14.05
N SER A 51 15.19 -39.36 -13.90
CA SER A 51 15.09 -38.08 -13.19
C SER A 51 13.93 -38.06 -12.19
N TRP A 52 14.16 -37.47 -11.01
CA TRP A 52 13.14 -37.26 -9.99
C TRP A 52 12.19 -36.12 -10.38
N ILE A 53 10.89 -36.41 -10.43
CA ILE A 53 9.84 -35.42 -10.73
C ILE A 53 9.05 -35.12 -9.44
N LEU A 54 8.91 -33.83 -9.14
CA LEU A 54 8.30 -33.32 -7.92
C LEU A 54 6.81 -33.08 -8.14
N GLU A 55 5.95 -33.91 -7.54
CA GLU A 55 4.50 -33.79 -7.66
C GLU A 55 3.91 -33.28 -6.34
N VAL A 56 3.38 -32.05 -6.34
CA VAL A 56 2.83 -31.42 -5.13
C VAL A 56 1.36 -31.84 -4.95
N ILE A 57 1.11 -32.73 -3.99
CA ILE A 57 -0.25 -33.13 -3.59
C ILE A 57 -0.77 -32.15 -2.53
N PHE A 58 -1.86 -31.43 -2.83
CA PHE A 58 -2.55 -30.59 -1.86
C PHE A 58 -3.57 -31.41 -1.08
N GLU A 59 -3.24 -31.82 0.14
CA GLU A 59 -4.23 -32.39 1.07
C GLU A 59 -4.97 -31.26 1.81
N ASN A 60 -6.32 -31.30 1.81
CA ASN A 60 -7.27 -30.36 2.44
C ASN A 60 -7.64 -29.08 1.66
N LEU A 61 -8.14 -29.22 0.43
CA LEU A 61 -8.83 -28.13 -0.28
C LEU A 61 -10.32 -28.09 0.06
N ASP A 62 -10.86 -26.88 0.19
CA ASP A 62 -12.25 -26.60 0.53
C ASP A 62 -13.24 -27.20 -0.51
N PRO A 63 -14.41 -27.74 -0.11
CA PRO A 63 -15.39 -28.34 -1.03
C PRO A 63 -15.87 -27.40 -2.15
N VAL A 64 -15.85 -26.09 -1.93
CA VAL A 64 -16.19 -25.08 -2.94
C VAL A 64 -15.11 -25.00 -4.01
N PHE A 65 -13.84 -25.10 -3.62
CA PHE A 65 -12.70 -25.11 -4.54
C PHE A 65 -12.69 -26.37 -5.42
N MET A 66 -13.08 -27.52 -4.86
CA MET A 66 -13.25 -28.77 -5.61
C MET A 66 -14.40 -28.70 -6.63
N ARG A 67 -15.49 -28.00 -6.31
CA ARG A 67 -16.59 -27.75 -7.28
C ARG A 67 -16.15 -26.84 -8.42
N ILE A 68 -15.33 -25.84 -8.15
CA ILE A 68 -14.78 -24.94 -9.17
C ILE A 68 -13.86 -25.72 -10.13
N ILE A 69 -12.97 -26.57 -9.63
CA ILE A 69 -12.11 -27.43 -10.46
C ILE A 69 -12.93 -28.40 -11.33
N SER A 70 -14.01 -28.97 -10.77
CA SER A 70 -14.92 -29.84 -11.53
C SER A 70 -15.58 -29.11 -12.71
N ILE A 71 -16.02 -27.86 -12.50
CA ILE A 71 -16.54 -27.00 -13.55
C ILE A 71 -15.48 -26.71 -14.63
N PHE A 72 -14.22 -26.49 -14.24
CA PHE A 72 -13.11 -26.33 -15.20
C PHE A 72 -12.86 -27.59 -16.05
N HIS A 73 -12.95 -28.78 -15.47
CA HIS A 73 -12.81 -30.04 -16.22
C HIS A 73 -13.96 -30.21 -17.22
N GLN A 74 -15.19 -29.92 -16.80
CA GLN A 74 -16.36 -30.03 -17.66
C GLN A 74 -16.33 -29.02 -18.82
N PHE A 75 -15.81 -27.81 -18.56
CA PHE A 75 -15.61 -26.78 -19.57
C PHE A 75 -14.49 -27.14 -20.57
N ARG A 76 -13.37 -27.74 -20.10
CA ARG A 76 -12.26 -28.20 -20.95
C ARG A 76 -12.68 -29.29 -21.93
N GLU A 77 -13.46 -30.28 -21.48
CA GLU A 77 -13.96 -31.36 -22.33
C GLU A 77 -14.95 -30.86 -23.40
N THR A 78 -15.74 -29.84 -23.04
CA THR A 78 -16.64 -29.17 -23.99
C THR A 78 -15.86 -28.43 -25.10
N ILE A 79 -14.72 -27.82 -24.77
CA ILE A 79 -13.83 -27.16 -25.73
C ILE A 79 -13.12 -28.17 -26.64
N ARG A 80 -12.63 -29.29 -26.10
CA ARG A 80 -12.02 -30.37 -26.91
C ARG A 80 -13.00 -30.96 -27.92
N ALA A 81 -14.26 -31.15 -27.52
CA ALA A 81 -15.31 -31.63 -28.42
C ALA A 81 -15.60 -30.63 -29.55
N ALA A 82 -15.52 -29.32 -29.28
CA ALA A 82 -15.70 -28.28 -30.28
C ALA A 82 -14.51 -28.17 -31.26
N ASP A 83 -13.28 -28.34 -30.79
CA ASP A 83 -12.07 -28.28 -31.62
C ASP A 83 -11.94 -29.48 -32.58
N LEU A 84 -12.42 -30.66 -32.19
CA LEU A 84 -12.44 -31.84 -33.06
C LEU A 84 -13.44 -31.73 -34.21
N LEU A 85 -14.49 -30.92 -34.05
CA LEU A 85 -15.48 -30.65 -35.09
C LEU A 85 -15.05 -29.53 -36.07
N ALA A 86 -13.96 -28.82 -35.77
CA ALA A 86 -13.56 -27.59 -36.48
C ALA A 86 -12.33 -27.72 -37.40
N ARG A 87 -11.73 -28.91 -37.57
CA ARG A 87 -10.53 -29.08 -38.42
C ARG A 87 -10.87 -29.43 -39.88
N PRO A 88 -10.46 -28.63 -40.88
CA PRO A 88 -10.40 -29.06 -42.27
C PRO A 88 -9.12 -29.88 -42.54
N SER A 89 -9.20 -30.82 -43.48
CA SER A 89 -8.08 -31.67 -43.94
C SER A 89 -6.94 -30.87 -44.57
N PRO A 90 -5.64 -31.20 -44.32
CA PRO A 90 -4.53 -30.41 -44.82
C PRO A 90 -4.17 -30.73 -46.28
N ILE A 91 -4.08 -29.69 -47.10
CA ILE A 91 -3.41 -29.68 -48.41
C ILE A 91 -1.97 -29.24 -48.16
N GLY A 92 -1.01 -30.05 -48.62
CA GLY A 92 0.43 -29.82 -48.41
C GLY A 92 1.03 -28.82 -49.39
N TYR A 93 2.05 -28.08 -48.93
CA TYR A 93 3.02 -27.39 -49.77
C TYR A 93 4.40 -27.40 -49.10
N GLU A 94 5.42 -27.68 -49.92
CA GLU A 94 6.85 -27.85 -49.60
C GLU A 94 7.54 -26.54 -49.17
N GLU A 95 8.49 -26.66 -48.23
CA GLU A 95 9.40 -25.60 -47.78
C GLU A 95 10.70 -25.60 -48.60
N ILE A 96 11.18 -24.41 -48.98
CA ILE A 96 12.49 -24.15 -49.60
C ILE A 96 13.34 -23.34 -48.61
N GLU A 97 14.50 -23.86 -48.22
CA GLU A 97 15.53 -23.16 -47.42
C GLU A 97 16.17 -21.99 -48.19
N PRO A 98 16.77 -21.02 -47.46
CA PRO A 98 18.20 -20.83 -47.67
C PRO A 98 18.99 -20.47 -46.39
N GLY A 99 20.18 -21.08 -46.26
CA GLY A 99 21.18 -20.74 -45.25
C GLY A 99 22.07 -19.55 -45.63
N VAL A 100 22.62 -18.87 -44.60
CA VAL A 100 23.82 -18.02 -44.70
C VAL A 100 24.57 -18.03 -43.36
N ARG A 101 25.86 -18.39 -43.40
CA ARG A 101 26.86 -18.27 -42.31
C ARG A 101 27.36 -16.83 -42.19
N ARG A 102 27.82 -16.40 -41.00
CA ARG A 102 28.92 -15.42 -40.80
C ARG A 102 29.50 -15.50 -39.36
N PRO A 103 30.71 -14.96 -39.09
CA PRO A 103 31.74 -15.55 -38.23
C PRO A 103 32.05 -14.77 -36.93
N SER A 104 32.78 -15.42 -36.01
CA SER A 104 33.57 -14.83 -34.88
C SER A 104 34.81 -14.07 -35.40
N PRO A 105 35.39 -13.05 -34.71
CA PRO A 105 36.27 -13.21 -33.52
C PRO A 105 36.38 -11.90 -32.64
N PRO A 106 37.46 -11.59 -31.86
CA PRO A 106 38.40 -12.38 -31.06
C PRO A 106 38.49 -11.98 -29.56
N LEU A 107 39.19 -12.82 -28.80
CA LEU A 107 39.82 -12.55 -27.49
C LEU A 107 41.04 -11.60 -27.61
N CYS A 108 41.28 -10.78 -26.59
CA CYS A 108 42.60 -10.21 -26.33
C CYS A 108 42.85 -10.09 -24.82
N SER A 109 44.02 -10.59 -24.42
CA SER A 109 44.55 -10.72 -23.06
C SER A 109 45.62 -9.66 -22.77
N CYS A 110 45.64 -9.07 -21.57
CA CYS A 110 46.85 -8.55 -20.93
C CYS A 110 46.70 -8.65 -19.40
N GLY A 111 47.66 -9.31 -18.71
CA GLY A 111 47.74 -9.36 -17.25
C GLY A 111 48.65 -8.28 -16.64
N TRP A 112 48.74 -8.23 -15.30
CA TRP A 112 49.97 -8.35 -14.49
C TRP A 112 49.76 -7.88 -13.02
N GLY A 113 50.37 -8.64 -12.08
CA GLY A 113 50.83 -8.25 -10.72
C GLY A 113 49.75 -7.98 -9.64
N GLY A 114 49.75 -8.56 -8.43
CA GLY A 114 50.78 -9.23 -7.64
C GLY A 114 51.09 -8.44 -6.36
N GLY A 115 50.59 -8.88 -5.20
CA GLY A 115 51.20 -8.62 -3.89
C GLY A 115 50.29 -8.09 -2.76
N PRO A 116 50.49 -8.50 -1.48
CA PRO A 116 49.44 -8.61 -0.46
C PRO A 116 49.57 -7.64 0.71
N HIS A 117 48.48 -7.26 1.38
CA HIS A 117 48.54 -6.70 2.74
C HIS A 117 47.40 -7.17 3.65
N HIS A 118 47.83 -7.65 4.81
CA HIS A 118 47.07 -8.08 5.98
C HIS A 118 46.16 -6.98 6.55
N VAL A 119 44.98 -7.36 7.05
CA VAL A 119 44.17 -6.51 7.94
C VAL A 119 43.91 -7.27 9.25
N HIS A 120 44.23 -6.60 10.34
CA HIS A 120 44.11 -7.04 11.72
C HIS A 120 42.63 -7.14 12.15
N ILE A 121 42.30 -8.25 12.83
CA ILE A 121 41.07 -8.44 13.59
C ILE A 121 41.27 -7.78 14.97
N ILE A 122 40.38 -6.86 15.34
CA ILE A 122 40.17 -6.47 16.73
C ILE A 122 38.67 -6.62 17.01
N ALA A 123 38.33 -7.62 17.82
CA ALA A 123 37.01 -7.86 18.34
C ALA A 123 36.80 -7.02 19.62
N PHE A 124 35.64 -6.39 19.76
CA PHE A 124 35.10 -5.98 21.05
C PHE A 124 33.69 -6.54 21.20
N VAL A 125 33.52 -7.36 22.23
CA VAL A 125 32.29 -7.98 22.70
C VAL A 125 31.84 -7.21 23.94
N TYR A 126 30.60 -6.72 23.97
CA TYR A 126 29.83 -6.45 25.20
C TYR A 126 28.34 -6.60 24.86
N SER A 127 27.71 -7.72 25.26
CA SER A 127 26.96 -7.96 26.51
C SER A 127 25.59 -7.27 26.55
N ILE A 128 24.55 -8.09 26.34
CA ILE A 128 23.13 -7.77 26.36
C ILE A 128 22.65 -7.84 27.82
N GLY A 129 21.98 -6.79 28.29
CA GLY A 129 21.24 -6.79 29.55
C GLY A 129 19.78 -6.41 29.30
N ASP A 130 18.87 -7.34 29.59
CA ASP A 130 17.42 -7.09 29.71
C ASP A 130 17.11 -6.10 30.84
N PRO A 131 15.95 -5.42 30.79
CA PRO A 131 14.97 -5.73 31.84
C PRO A 131 13.49 -5.59 31.43
N TRP A 132 12.70 -6.58 31.85
CA TRP A 132 11.28 -6.45 32.18
C TRP A 132 11.13 -6.11 33.67
N THR A 133 10.36 -5.07 34.03
CA THR A 133 9.45 -5.01 35.20
C THR A 133 8.63 -3.69 35.22
N PRO A 134 7.39 -3.69 35.77
CA PRO A 134 6.39 -2.64 35.55
C PRO A 134 6.27 -1.63 36.71
N ALA A 135 5.79 -0.40 36.46
CA ALA A 135 5.44 0.55 37.53
C ALA A 135 4.23 1.47 37.24
N PHE A 136 3.26 1.36 38.17
CA PHE A 136 2.22 2.22 38.77
C PHE A 136 2.13 3.77 38.50
N PRO A 137 0.98 4.42 38.84
CA PRO A 137 0.46 5.66 38.22
C PRO A 137 1.02 6.97 38.79
N PRO A 138 0.80 8.13 38.13
CA PRO A 138 1.50 9.36 38.47
C PRO A 138 0.91 10.08 39.70
N LYS A 139 1.78 10.47 40.64
CA LYS A 139 1.49 11.49 41.66
C LYS A 139 2.33 12.75 41.37
N ARG A 140 1.63 13.88 41.33
CA ARG A 140 2.03 15.31 41.38
C ARG A 140 3.53 15.61 41.54
N ILE A 141 4.10 16.29 40.53
CA ILE A 141 5.43 16.90 40.58
C ILE A 141 5.34 18.26 41.28
N LYS A 142 6.14 18.46 42.35
CA LYS A 142 6.57 19.78 42.83
C LYS A 142 8.01 20.01 42.37
N THR A 143 8.31 21.21 41.92
CA THR A 143 9.63 21.67 41.45
C THR A 143 10.65 21.65 42.58
N GLY A 144 11.77 20.94 42.38
CA GLY A 144 12.92 20.91 43.27
C GLY A 144 14.18 20.45 42.53
N VAL A 145 15.30 21.12 42.78
CA VAL A 145 16.60 20.87 42.15
C VAL A 145 17.20 19.57 42.70
N PHE A 146 17.52 18.60 41.83
CA PHE A 146 18.20 17.36 42.20
C PHE A 146 19.65 17.36 41.72
N TYR A 147 20.58 17.05 42.63
CA TYR A 147 21.98 16.77 42.31
C TYR A 147 22.18 15.25 42.24
N LEU A 148 22.61 14.74 41.08
CA LEU A 148 23.03 13.35 40.90
C LEU A 148 24.53 13.23 41.19
N LYS A 149 24.86 12.43 42.21
CA LYS A 149 26.24 12.09 42.57
C LYS A 149 26.43 10.59 42.25
N LEU A 150 27.25 10.28 41.24
CA LEU A 150 27.66 8.89 40.97
C LEU A 150 28.61 8.41 42.06
N GLY A 151 28.37 7.22 42.60
CA GLY A 151 29.30 6.51 43.48
C GLY A 151 29.03 5.02 43.46
N ASN A 152 30.05 4.24 43.05
CA ASN A 152 30.11 2.79 43.23
C ASN A 152 30.47 2.45 44.69
N ASP A 153 29.65 1.59 45.28
CA ASP A 153 29.93 0.46 46.18
C ASP A 153 30.83 0.51 47.44
N LEU A 154 30.19 -0.05 48.49
CA LEU A 154 30.67 -0.94 49.56
C LEU A 154 31.41 -0.37 50.81
N VAL A 155 30.65 -0.42 51.92
CA VAL A 155 30.97 -0.92 53.28
C VAL A 155 32.24 -0.44 54.01
N GLY A 156 31.99 0.28 55.12
CA GLY A 156 32.55 -0.04 56.43
C GLY A 156 33.87 0.63 56.85
N GLY A 157 33.80 1.45 57.92
CA GLY A 157 34.95 1.68 58.80
C GLY A 157 35.30 3.15 59.07
N LEU A 158 35.20 3.55 60.34
CA LEU A 158 35.66 4.84 60.87
C LEU A 158 37.14 5.11 60.58
N LYS A 159 37.50 6.36 60.27
CA LYS A 159 38.43 7.17 61.08
C LYS A 159 38.53 8.63 60.62
N ARG A 160 38.62 9.49 61.62
CA ARG A 160 38.72 10.95 61.59
C ARG A 160 40.11 11.38 61.11
N HIS A 161 40.22 12.21 60.06
CA HIS A 161 41.40 13.04 59.85
C HIS A 161 41.03 14.39 59.21
N ARG A 162 41.38 15.47 59.92
CA ARG A 162 41.45 16.85 59.41
C ARG A 162 42.56 16.94 58.36
N ARG A 163 42.29 17.53 57.18
CA ARG A 163 43.26 18.42 56.50
C ARG A 163 42.66 19.24 55.35
N SER A 164 42.96 20.55 55.45
CA SER A 164 43.22 21.56 54.43
C SER A 164 42.26 21.78 53.25
N SER A 165 41.83 23.04 53.17
CA SER A 165 41.10 23.69 52.09
C SER A 165 41.78 23.57 50.72
N LEU A 166 41.03 23.10 49.72
CA LEU A 166 41.26 23.41 48.32
C LEU A 166 40.02 24.13 47.79
N LYS A 167 40.16 25.44 47.53
CA LYS A 167 39.14 26.26 46.86
C LYS A 167 38.95 25.74 45.43
N LYS A 168 37.94 24.89 45.19
CA LYS A 168 37.45 24.62 43.85
C LYS A 168 36.64 25.83 43.40
N LYS A 169 37.18 26.60 42.43
CA LYS A 169 36.40 27.60 41.69
C LYS A 169 35.24 26.88 41.00
N SER A 170 34.03 27.05 41.49
CA SER A 170 32.81 26.69 40.76
C SER A 170 32.64 27.70 39.63
N LYS A 171 32.83 27.27 38.38
CA LYS A 171 32.33 28.04 37.24
C LYS A 171 30.83 27.80 37.18
N THR A 172 30.05 28.81 37.56
CA THR A 172 28.60 28.83 37.32
C THR A 172 28.38 28.86 35.82
N ILE A 173 28.03 27.72 35.22
CA ILE A 173 27.47 27.71 33.87
C ILE A 173 26.03 28.16 34.03
N GLN A 174 25.77 29.41 33.64
CA GLN A 174 24.42 29.94 33.57
C GLN A 174 23.76 29.25 32.37
N ALA A 175 22.97 28.22 32.63
CA ALA A 175 22.12 27.63 31.61
C ALA A 175 21.04 28.66 31.28
N VAL A 176 21.21 29.37 30.17
CA VAL A 176 20.14 30.17 29.58
C VAL A 176 19.17 29.17 28.97
N ALA A 177 18.01 29.00 29.58
CA ALA A 177 16.87 28.40 28.91
C ALA A 177 16.49 29.37 27.78
N VAL A 178 17.05 29.15 26.60
CA VAL A 178 16.53 29.75 25.38
C VAL A 178 15.11 29.18 25.26
N PRO A 179 14.06 30.01 25.21
CA PRO A 179 12.73 29.51 24.93
C PRO A 179 12.84 28.72 23.63
N VAL A 180 12.40 27.46 23.64
CA VAL A 180 12.14 26.74 22.39
C VAL A 180 11.26 27.67 21.59
N SER A 181 11.79 28.21 20.49
CA SER A 181 11.01 29.09 19.62
C SER A 181 9.72 28.35 19.32
N SER A 182 8.60 28.95 19.70
CA SER A 182 7.27 28.53 19.25
C SER A 182 7.38 28.15 17.78
N SER A 183 6.94 26.95 17.41
CA SER A 183 7.18 26.39 16.08
C SER A 183 6.93 27.47 15.01
N THR A 184 7.86 27.66 14.08
CA THR A 184 7.84 28.76 13.09
C THR A 184 6.53 28.87 12.30
N LEU A 185 5.69 27.82 12.32
CA LEU A 185 4.32 27.77 11.84
C LEU A 185 3.30 28.70 12.52
N ASP A 186 3.66 29.38 13.63
CA ASP A 186 2.69 30.18 14.39
C ASP A 186 2.38 31.56 13.76
N SER A 187 3.27 32.10 12.91
CA SER A 187 2.99 33.35 12.18
C SER A 187 2.09 33.12 10.95
N PRO A 188 1.00 33.91 10.78
CA PRO A 188 0.18 33.89 9.57
C PRO A 188 0.96 34.13 8.27
N GLU A 189 1.94 35.04 8.30
CA GLU A 189 2.80 35.38 7.17
C GLU A 189 3.67 34.18 6.76
N TYR A 190 4.23 33.49 7.75
CA TYR A 190 5.03 32.29 7.50
C TYR A 190 4.17 31.15 6.92
N ARG A 191 2.97 30.89 7.46
CA ARG A 191 2.04 29.90 6.89
C ARG A 191 1.67 30.24 5.45
N LYS A 192 1.44 31.52 5.15
CA LYS A 192 1.16 31.99 3.78
C LYS A 192 2.34 31.73 2.84
N GLN A 193 3.55 32.08 3.25
CA GLN A 193 4.76 31.81 2.47
C GLN A 193 4.94 30.29 2.23
N LEU A 194 4.73 29.49 3.28
CA LEU A 194 4.87 28.05 3.23
C LEU A 194 3.84 27.43 2.26
N SER A 195 2.59 27.87 2.32
CA SER A 195 1.52 27.40 1.44
C SER A 195 1.87 27.63 -0.03
N GLN A 196 2.37 28.83 -0.38
CA GLN A 196 2.83 29.15 -1.73
C GLN A 196 4.02 28.29 -2.16
N SER A 197 4.98 28.08 -1.25
CA SER A 197 6.17 27.27 -1.52
C SER A 197 5.85 25.80 -1.78
N TYR A 198 4.80 25.29 -1.13
CA TYR A 198 4.38 23.90 -1.21
C TYR A 198 3.26 23.65 -2.22
N GLY A 199 2.66 24.69 -2.80
CA GLY A 199 1.55 24.55 -3.75
C GLY A 199 0.18 24.34 -3.08
N PHE A 200 0.01 24.78 -1.84
CA PHE A 200 -1.26 24.80 -1.11
C PHE A 200 -1.96 26.15 -1.30
N THR A 201 -3.29 26.16 -1.24
CA THR A 201 -4.07 27.40 -1.17
C THR A 201 -4.12 27.93 0.26
N GLN A 202 -4.15 27.02 1.25
CA GLN A 202 -4.16 27.38 2.66
C GLN A 202 -3.46 26.31 3.51
N ILE A 203 -2.65 26.77 4.47
CA ILE A 203 -2.17 25.95 5.58
C ILE A 203 -2.83 26.44 6.86
N GLY A 204 -3.58 25.53 7.52
CA GLY A 204 -4.30 25.82 8.75
C GLY A 204 -3.38 25.95 9.97
N GLU A 205 -3.84 26.70 10.96
CA GLU A 205 -3.28 26.73 12.30
C GLU A 205 -3.50 25.39 13.03
N PRO A 206 -2.60 25.01 13.95
CA PRO A 206 -2.85 23.88 14.84
C PRO A 206 -4.14 24.09 15.64
N LEU A 207 -5.02 23.09 15.62
CA LEU A 207 -6.23 23.10 16.43
C LEU A 207 -5.87 23.04 17.92
N PRO A 208 -6.48 23.87 18.79
CA PRO A 208 -6.27 23.79 20.23
C PRO A 208 -6.57 22.39 20.81
N ASP A 209 -5.76 21.94 21.78
CA ASP A 209 -5.86 20.58 22.35
C ASP A 209 -7.19 20.29 23.08
N ASN A 210 -7.90 21.34 23.51
CA ASN A 210 -9.19 21.22 24.20
C ASN A 210 -10.37 20.97 23.25
N ILE A 211 -10.17 21.10 21.94
CA ILE A 211 -11.22 20.84 20.94
C ILE A 211 -11.24 19.35 20.61
N THR A 212 -12.43 18.77 20.70
CA THR A 212 -12.67 17.36 20.43
C THR A 212 -13.27 17.16 19.04
N LEU A 213 -13.17 15.94 18.53
CA LEU A 213 -13.77 15.58 17.24
C LEU A 213 -15.30 15.74 17.28
N ARG A 214 -15.90 15.56 18.47
CA ARG A 214 -17.33 15.74 18.70
C ARG A 214 -17.73 17.20 18.49
N ASP A 215 -16.96 18.15 19.02
CA ASP A 215 -17.24 19.59 18.87
C ASP A 215 -17.30 19.98 17.38
N ILE A 216 -16.39 19.43 16.57
CA ILE A 216 -16.38 19.66 15.12
C ILE A 216 -17.59 18.99 14.46
N THR A 217 -17.87 17.74 14.81
CA THR A 217 -18.97 16.96 14.21
C THR A 217 -20.34 17.60 14.50
N GLU A 218 -20.54 18.18 15.68
CA GLU A 218 -21.79 18.85 16.06
C GLU A 218 -22.06 20.13 15.25
N THR A 219 -21.04 20.71 14.59
CA THR A 219 -21.23 21.82 13.64
C THR A 219 -21.77 21.39 12.28
N LEU A 220 -21.80 20.08 11.97
CA LEU A 220 -22.26 19.58 10.68
C LEU A 220 -23.80 19.52 10.62
N PRO A 221 -24.43 19.95 9.50
CA PRO A 221 -25.88 19.90 9.36
C PRO A 221 -26.38 18.45 9.31
N LYS A 222 -27.43 18.11 10.07
CA LYS A 222 -27.97 16.72 10.10
C LYS A 222 -28.26 16.13 8.71
N LYS A 223 -28.72 16.97 7.77
CA LYS A 223 -29.00 16.58 6.38
C LYS A 223 -27.80 15.97 5.64
N VAL A 224 -26.56 16.27 6.02
CA VAL A 224 -25.38 15.69 5.31
C VAL A 224 -25.21 14.21 5.62
N PHE A 225 -25.79 13.71 6.72
CA PHE A 225 -25.76 12.30 7.11
C PHE A 225 -26.94 11.48 6.53
N GLU A 226 -27.88 12.13 5.86
CA GLU A 226 -29.05 11.45 5.33
C GLU A 226 -28.69 10.67 4.06
N ILE A 227 -29.00 9.37 4.09
CA ILE A 227 -28.88 8.48 2.94
C ILE A 227 -30.09 8.72 2.02
N ASP A 228 -29.77 9.08 0.78
CA ASP A 228 -30.67 9.29 -0.35
C ASP A 228 -30.39 8.20 -1.40
N ASP A 229 -31.33 7.25 -1.53
CA ASP A 229 -31.17 6.10 -2.42
C ASP A 229 -31.03 6.53 -3.89
N VAL A 230 -31.71 7.59 -4.32
CA VAL A 230 -31.64 8.06 -5.72
C VAL A 230 -30.24 8.57 -6.03
N LYS A 231 -29.65 9.35 -5.13
CA LYS A 231 -28.26 9.83 -5.29
C LYS A 231 -27.25 8.69 -5.21
N ALA A 232 -27.44 7.74 -4.29
CA ALA A 232 -26.59 6.56 -4.17
C ALA A 232 -26.61 5.72 -5.47
N TRP A 233 -27.78 5.37 -6.00
CA TRP A 233 -27.86 4.61 -7.25
C TRP A 233 -27.42 5.40 -8.48
N ARG A 234 -27.51 6.73 -8.46
CA ARG A 234 -26.92 7.59 -9.50
C ARG A 234 -25.39 7.51 -9.54
N SER A 235 -24.72 7.28 -8.40
CA SER A 235 -23.26 7.07 -8.38
C SER A 235 -22.89 5.77 -9.11
N ILE A 236 -23.65 4.67 -8.89
CA ILE A 236 -23.52 3.42 -9.64
C ILE A 236 -23.68 3.66 -11.14
N LEU A 237 -24.77 4.32 -11.55
CA LEU A 237 -25.05 4.60 -12.95
C LEU A 237 -23.89 5.39 -13.59
N THR A 238 -23.36 6.39 -12.88
CA THR A 238 -22.26 7.22 -13.35
C THR A 238 -20.97 6.41 -13.54
N SER A 239 -20.60 5.56 -12.57
CA SER A 239 -19.42 4.69 -12.68
C SER A 239 -19.55 3.65 -13.80
N VAL A 240 -20.69 2.97 -13.88
CA VAL A 240 -20.93 1.92 -14.89
C VAL A 240 -20.93 2.50 -16.30
N THR A 241 -21.65 3.60 -16.53
CA THR A 241 -21.70 4.24 -17.86
C THR A 241 -20.34 4.82 -18.27
N SER A 242 -19.62 5.45 -17.35
CA SER A 242 -18.30 6.02 -17.63
C SER A 242 -17.24 4.96 -17.90
N TYR A 243 -17.28 3.84 -17.18
CA TYR A 243 -16.39 2.71 -17.42
C TYR A 243 -16.74 1.98 -18.72
N ALA A 244 -18.02 1.77 -19.02
CA ALA A 244 -18.46 1.22 -20.30
C ALA A 244 -18.02 2.09 -21.49
N LEU A 245 -18.14 3.42 -21.35
CA LEU A 245 -17.60 4.37 -22.33
C LEU A 245 -16.08 4.22 -22.47
N GLY A 246 -15.35 4.08 -21.37
CA GLY A 246 -13.91 3.82 -21.38
C GLY A 246 -13.53 2.56 -22.14
N ILE A 247 -14.20 1.43 -21.87
CA ILE A 247 -14.01 0.17 -22.60
C ILE A 247 -14.34 0.34 -24.09
N PHE A 248 -15.43 1.05 -24.42
CA PHE A 248 -15.76 1.36 -25.81
C PHE A 248 -14.67 2.18 -26.49
N MET A 249 -14.17 3.24 -25.84
CA MET A 249 -13.05 4.06 -26.34
C MET A 249 -11.82 3.21 -26.57
N ILE A 250 -11.43 2.36 -25.62
CA ILE A 250 -10.29 1.44 -25.75
C ILE A 250 -10.50 0.52 -26.96
N SER A 251 -11.71 0.00 -27.18
CA SER A 251 -12.02 -0.91 -28.28
C SER A 251 -11.90 -0.26 -29.67
N LYS A 252 -12.25 1.02 -29.80
CA LYS A 252 -12.30 1.74 -31.09
C LYS A 252 -11.08 2.63 -31.35
N SER A 253 -10.31 2.96 -30.31
CA SER A 253 -9.19 3.89 -30.45
C SER A 253 -8.01 3.25 -31.20
N PRO A 254 -7.39 3.99 -32.14
CA PRO A 254 -6.08 3.62 -32.65
C PRO A 254 -5.04 3.69 -31.51
N TRP A 255 -3.91 3.00 -31.70
CA TRP A 255 -2.91 2.81 -30.65
C TRP A 255 -2.43 4.11 -29.99
N TYR A 256 -2.32 5.20 -30.75
CA TYR A 256 -1.84 6.50 -30.27
C TYR A 256 -2.86 7.26 -29.41
N LEU A 257 -4.15 6.90 -29.45
CA LEU A 257 -5.19 7.44 -28.55
C LEU A 257 -5.44 6.56 -27.32
N LEU A 258 -4.84 5.36 -27.25
CA LEU A 258 -4.99 4.47 -26.10
C LEU A 258 -4.58 5.10 -24.77
N PRO A 259 -3.50 5.91 -24.66
CA PRO A 259 -3.17 6.57 -23.40
C PRO A 259 -4.31 7.43 -22.85
N LEU A 260 -5.04 8.15 -23.71
CA LEU A 260 -6.19 8.95 -23.31
C LEU A 260 -7.38 8.08 -22.88
N ALA A 261 -7.63 7.00 -23.62
CA ALA A 261 -8.68 6.03 -23.29
C ALA A 261 -8.38 5.30 -21.96
N TRP A 262 -7.11 4.95 -21.70
CA TRP A 262 -6.67 4.36 -20.44
C TRP A 262 -6.74 5.34 -19.28
N ALA A 263 -6.36 6.60 -19.49
CA ALA A 263 -6.49 7.64 -18.48
C ALA A 263 -7.96 7.83 -18.07
N TRP A 264 -8.87 7.93 -19.06
CA TRP A 264 -10.31 8.00 -18.79
C TRP A 264 -10.80 6.76 -18.04
N THR A 265 -10.49 5.56 -18.54
CA THR A 265 -11.01 4.30 -17.98
C THR A 265 -10.46 4.03 -16.59
N GLY A 266 -9.20 4.37 -16.33
CA GLY A 266 -8.58 4.30 -15.01
C GLY A 266 -9.20 5.28 -14.01
N THR A 267 -9.55 6.51 -14.44
CA THR A 267 -10.32 7.42 -13.58
C THR A 267 -11.73 6.89 -13.33
N ALA A 268 -12.41 6.41 -14.37
CA ALA A 268 -13.78 5.89 -14.23
C ALA A 268 -13.86 4.66 -13.33
N VAL A 269 -12.87 3.75 -13.39
CA VAL A 269 -12.85 2.56 -12.54
C VAL A 269 -12.56 2.90 -11.07
N THR A 270 -11.86 4.01 -10.79
CA THR A 270 -11.75 4.57 -9.42
C THR A 270 -13.13 4.92 -8.84
N GLY A 271 -14.11 5.28 -9.66
CA GLY A 271 -15.49 5.49 -9.20
C GLY A 271 -16.09 4.26 -8.52
N PHE A 272 -15.75 3.04 -8.96
CA PHE A 272 -16.16 1.80 -8.29
C PHE A 272 -15.52 1.66 -6.90
N PHE A 273 -14.28 2.08 -6.74
CA PHE A 273 -13.63 2.11 -5.43
C PHE A 273 -14.37 3.05 -4.48
N VAL A 274 -14.78 4.24 -4.94
CA VAL A 274 -15.48 5.20 -4.06
C VAL A 274 -16.88 4.69 -3.66
N ILE A 275 -17.58 4.00 -4.56
CA ILE A 275 -18.84 3.32 -4.22
C ILE A 275 -18.61 2.28 -3.11
N GLY A 276 -17.64 1.37 -3.29
CA GLY A 276 -17.40 0.35 -2.29
C GLY A 276 -16.84 0.93 -0.98
N HIS A 277 -16.14 2.05 -1.06
CA HIS A 277 -15.72 2.84 0.09
C HIS A 277 -16.92 3.38 0.90
N ASP A 278 -17.93 3.96 0.26
CA ASP A 278 -19.15 4.40 0.95
C ASP A 278 -19.91 3.21 1.57
N CYS A 279 -19.96 2.08 0.86
CA CYS A 279 -20.53 0.84 1.40
C CYS A 279 -19.78 0.31 2.63
N ALA A 280 -18.46 0.44 2.66
CA ALA A 280 -17.63 0.05 3.80
C ALA A 280 -17.97 0.88 5.04
N HIS A 281 -18.20 2.17 4.86
CA HIS A 281 -18.60 3.12 5.91
C HIS A 281 -20.08 3.10 6.27
N LYS A 282 -20.88 2.29 5.58
CA LYS A 282 -22.33 2.17 5.78
C LYS A 282 -23.05 3.49 5.51
N SER A 283 -22.63 4.20 4.45
CA SER A 283 -23.19 5.47 4.01
C SER A 283 -23.88 5.40 2.64
N PHE A 284 -23.87 4.25 1.96
CA PHE A 284 -24.50 4.11 0.65
C PHE A 284 -25.96 3.64 0.74
N SER A 285 -26.31 2.76 1.69
CA SER A 285 -27.66 2.23 1.90
C SER A 285 -27.98 2.02 3.38
N ARG A 286 -29.27 2.15 3.74
CA ARG A 286 -29.75 1.80 5.09
C ARG A 286 -29.70 0.30 5.37
N ASN A 287 -29.63 -0.54 4.33
CA ASN A 287 -29.59 -1.99 4.46
C ASN A 287 -28.14 -2.51 4.43
N LYS A 288 -27.67 -3.05 5.55
CA LYS A 288 -26.31 -3.59 5.70
C LYS A 288 -25.96 -4.71 4.72
N LEU A 289 -26.94 -5.51 4.30
CA LEU A 289 -26.72 -6.55 3.30
C LEU A 289 -26.48 -5.95 1.91
N VAL A 290 -27.21 -4.90 1.55
CA VAL A 290 -26.98 -4.14 0.32
C VAL A 290 -25.58 -3.53 0.34
N GLU A 291 -25.17 -2.95 1.47
CA GLU A 291 -23.81 -2.43 1.64
C GLU A 291 -22.74 -3.50 1.40
N ASP A 292 -22.89 -4.67 2.01
CA ASP A 292 -21.90 -5.75 1.88
C ASP A 292 -21.88 -6.33 0.45
N ILE A 293 -23.02 -6.43 -0.24
CA ILE A 293 -23.11 -6.93 -1.62
C ILE A 293 -22.55 -5.90 -2.60
N VAL A 294 -23.05 -4.66 -2.58
CA VAL A 294 -22.65 -3.61 -3.52
C VAL A 294 -21.17 -3.29 -3.34
N GLY A 295 -20.70 -3.18 -2.10
CA GLY A 295 -19.29 -2.94 -1.82
C GLY A 295 -18.37 -4.05 -2.34
N THR A 296 -18.78 -5.32 -2.14
CA THR A 296 -18.03 -6.46 -2.69
C THR A 296 -17.99 -6.44 -4.22
N LEU A 297 -19.14 -6.25 -4.87
CA LEU A 297 -19.22 -6.23 -6.34
C LEU A 297 -18.43 -5.07 -6.96
N ALA A 298 -18.46 -3.89 -6.34
CA ALA A 298 -17.71 -2.73 -6.83
C ALA A 298 -16.19 -2.92 -6.72
N PHE A 299 -15.73 -3.67 -5.71
CA PHE A 299 -14.31 -3.92 -5.47
C PHE A 299 -13.72 -5.08 -6.29
N MET A 300 -14.56 -6.04 -6.72
CA MET A 300 -14.12 -7.19 -7.52
C MET A 300 -13.31 -6.82 -8.78
N PRO A 301 -13.74 -5.91 -9.68
CA PRO A 301 -12.98 -5.61 -10.89
C PRO A 301 -11.61 -4.96 -10.62
N LEU A 302 -11.44 -4.38 -9.42
CA LEU A 302 -10.20 -3.79 -8.92
C LEU A 302 -9.25 -4.83 -8.30
N ILE A 303 -9.68 -6.09 -8.20
CA ILE A 303 -9.00 -7.17 -7.46
C ILE A 303 -8.72 -6.74 -6.02
N TYR A 304 -9.65 -6.00 -5.43
CA TYR A 304 -9.52 -5.50 -4.07
C TYR A 304 -10.47 -6.30 -3.18
N PRO A 305 -9.99 -7.02 -2.16
CA PRO A 305 -10.92 -7.75 -1.29
C PRO A 305 -11.56 -6.75 -0.31
N TYR A 306 -12.89 -6.64 -0.40
CA TYR A 306 -13.69 -5.61 0.28
C TYR A 306 -13.51 -5.58 1.80
N GLU A 307 -13.72 -6.70 2.49
CA GLU A 307 -13.62 -6.75 3.96
C GLU A 307 -12.18 -6.49 4.48
N PRO A 308 -11.11 -7.08 3.90
CA PRO A 308 -9.74 -6.70 4.23
C PRO A 308 -9.43 -5.22 4.10
N TRP A 309 -9.96 -4.57 3.06
CA TRP A 309 -9.77 -3.14 2.89
C TRP A 309 -10.60 -2.34 3.89
N ARG A 310 -11.86 -2.70 4.12
CA ARG A 310 -12.74 -2.05 5.09
C ARG A 310 -12.15 -2.05 6.50
N PHE A 311 -11.75 -3.20 7.04
CA PHE A 311 -11.19 -3.26 8.40
C PHE A 311 -9.94 -2.39 8.57
N LYS A 312 -9.07 -2.40 7.57
CA LYS A 312 -7.87 -1.59 7.55
C LYS A 312 -8.21 -0.10 7.47
N HIS A 313 -9.13 0.26 6.58
CA HIS A 313 -9.51 1.64 6.37
C HIS A 313 -10.27 2.22 7.57
N ASP A 314 -11.10 1.42 8.26
CA ASP A 314 -11.70 1.76 9.55
C ASP A 314 -10.62 2.07 10.61
N GLN A 315 -9.52 1.30 10.63
CA GLN A 315 -8.39 1.58 11.50
C GLN A 315 -7.68 2.89 11.13
N HIS A 316 -7.49 3.17 9.84
CA HIS A 316 -6.93 4.44 9.37
C HIS A 316 -7.79 5.63 9.84
N HIS A 317 -9.11 5.56 9.75
CA HIS A 317 -10.01 6.61 10.26
C HIS A 317 -9.93 6.79 11.78
N ALA A 318 -9.79 5.69 12.51
CA ALA A 318 -9.65 5.72 13.96
C ALA A 318 -8.28 6.22 14.44
N LYS A 319 -7.25 6.14 13.58
CA LYS A 319 -5.83 6.32 13.95
C LYS A 319 -5.06 7.19 12.96
N THR A 320 -5.74 8.07 12.23
CA THR A 320 -5.14 8.89 11.16
C THR A 320 -3.89 9.62 11.67
N ASN A 321 -2.78 9.49 10.95
CA ASN A 321 -1.48 10.08 11.30
C ASN A 321 -0.95 9.69 12.69
N MET A 322 -1.47 8.64 13.33
CA MET A 322 -0.85 8.04 14.51
C MET A 322 0.25 7.09 14.06
N LEU A 323 1.48 7.32 14.51
CA LEU A 323 2.61 6.45 14.21
C LEU A 323 2.32 5.01 14.65
N LEU A 324 2.72 4.05 13.82
CA LEU A 324 2.56 2.60 13.98
C LEU A 324 1.11 2.06 13.88
N GLU A 325 0.11 2.86 14.28
CA GLU A 325 -1.29 2.44 14.32
C GLU A 325 -2.07 2.82 13.07
N ASP A 326 -1.69 3.91 12.38
CA ASP A 326 -2.25 4.24 11.07
C ASP A 326 -1.80 3.21 10.04
N THR A 327 -2.78 2.68 9.30
CA THR A 327 -2.58 1.65 8.29
C THR A 327 -2.45 2.21 6.87
N ALA A 328 -2.59 3.51 6.69
CA ALA A 328 -2.36 4.20 5.41
C ALA A 328 -0.86 4.37 5.11
N TRP A 329 -0.50 5.38 4.32
CA TRP A 329 0.88 5.68 3.97
C TRP A 329 1.63 6.25 5.16
N HIS A 330 2.57 5.50 5.73
CA HIS A 330 3.50 6.01 6.73
C HIS A 330 4.77 6.53 6.06
N PRO A 331 5.44 7.55 6.64
CA PRO A 331 6.81 7.85 6.29
C PRO A 331 7.73 6.65 6.53
N VAL A 332 8.86 6.64 5.84
CA VAL A 332 9.90 5.63 6.02
C VAL A 332 10.61 5.89 7.35
N TRP A 333 10.86 4.85 8.14
CA TRP A 333 11.67 4.98 9.36
C TRP A 333 13.14 5.19 9.00
N ARG A 334 13.84 6.05 9.74
CA ARG A 334 15.26 6.32 9.48
C ARG A 334 16.08 5.04 9.58
N GLU A 335 15.80 4.23 10.58
CA GLU A 335 16.48 2.96 10.83
C GLU A 335 16.21 1.95 9.70
N GLU A 336 14.99 1.92 9.15
CA GLU A 336 14.65 1.10 8.00
C GLU A 336 15.40 1.55 6.75
N PHE A 337 15.48 2.86 6.53
CA PHE A 337 16.17 3.46 5.40
C PHE A 337 17.69 3.23 5.46
N GLU A 338 18.29 3.31 6.64
CA GLU A 338 19.73 3.14 6.86
C GLU A 338 20.14 1.65 6.96
N SER A 339 19.18 0.72 7.05
CA SER A 339 19.45 -0.70 7.34
C SER A 339 20.27 -1.44 6.27
N LYS A 340 19.86 -1.39 4.99
CA LYS A 340 20.45 -2.17 3.90
C LYS A 340 20.44 -1.36 2.61
N THR A 341 21.57 -1.30 1.91
CA THR A 341 21.72 -0.55 0.65
C THR A 341 20.69 -0.94 -0.42
N PHE A 342 20.36 -2.24 -0.54
CA PHE A 342 19.34 -2.69 -1.49
C PHE A 342 17.95 -2.13 -1.15
N LEU A 343 17.53 -2.25 0.13
CA LEU A 343 16.25 -1.73 0.60
C LEU A 343 16.19 -0.21 0.44
N ARG A 344 17.27 0.48 0.80
CA ARG A 344 17.43 1.93 0.64
C ARG A 344 17.19 2.36 -0.81
N LYS A 345 17.85 1.74 -1.79
CA LYS A 345 17.67 2.03 -3.21
C LYS A 345 16.25 1.74 -3.69
N ALA A 346 15.66 0.63 -3.23
CA ALA A 346 14.27 0.30 -3.53
C ALA A 346 13.29 1.35 -2.98
N LEU A 347 13.51 1.85 -1.76
CA LEU A 347 12.73 2.92 -1.15
C LEU A 347 12.87 4.24 -1.92
N VAL A 348 14.08 4.61 -2.33
CA VAL A 348 14.31 5.81 -3.17
C VAL A 348 13.54 5.74 -4.49
N LEU A 349 13.55 4.58 -5.16
CA LEU A 349 12.79 4.39 -6.40
C LEU A 349 11.27 4.34 -6.15
N GLY A 350 10.85 3.63 -5.12
CA GLY A 350 9.45 3.45 -4.75
C GLY A 350 8.78 4.74 -4.29
N TYR A 351 9.38 5.46 -3.34
CA TYR A 351 8.86 6.74 -2.83
C TYR A 351 9.20 7.94 -3.72
N GLY A 352 10.04 7.76 -4.74
CA GLY A 352 10.30 8.75 -5.79
C GLY A 352 9.41 8.53 -7.02
N PRO A 353 9.98 8.12 -8.18
CA PRO A 353 9.24 8.09 -9.46
C PRO A 353 8.08 7.09 -9.48
N PHE A 354 8.16 6.01 -8.69
CA PHE A 354 7.11 4.97 -8.67
C PHE A 354 6.05 5.18 -7.58
N ARG A 355 6.12 6.30 -6.82
CA ARG A 355 5.19 6.56 -5.72
C ARG A 355 3.72 6.51 -6.14
N PRO A 356 3.33 7.02 -7.33
CA PRO A 356 1.96 6.89 -7.82
C PRO A 356 1.48 5.44 -8.00
N TRP A 357 2.35 4.43 -8.04
CA TRP A 357 1.94 3.02 -8.13
C TRP A 357 2.30 2.17 -6.91
N MET A 358 2.89 2.79 -5.88
CA MET A 358 3.25 2.08 -4.65
C MET A 358 2.04 1.44 -3.95
N SER A 359 0.83 1.93 -4.20
CA SER A 359 -0.42 1.31 -3.71
C SER A 359 -0.56 -0.15 -4.09
N ILE A 360 0.10 -0.64 -5.16
CA ILE A 360 0.15 -2.05 -5.53
C ILE A 360 0.88 -2.89 -4.48
N GLY A 361 2.07 -2.46 -4.04
CA GLY A 361 2.83 -3.18 -3.01
C GLY A 361 2.10 -3.17 -1.66
N HIS A 362 1.51 -2.02 -1.32
CA HIS A 362 0.66 -1.88 -0.15
C HIS A 362 -0.60 -2.76 -0.23
N TRP A 363 -1.21 -2.86 -1.42
CA TRP A 363 -2.39 -3.66 -1.69
C TRP A 363 -2.13 -5.14 -1.44
N LEU A 364 -1.08 -5.67 -2.07
CA LEU A 364 -0.70 -7.08 -1.98
C LEU A 364 -0.32 -7.47 -0.54
N SER A 365 0.53 -6.65 0.11
CA SER A 365 1.07 -6.95 1.44
C SER A 365 0.03 -6.90 2.57
N TYR A 366 -1.00 -6.06 2.45
CA TYR A 366 -1.99 -5.89 3.50
C TYR A 366 -3.27 -6.68 3.29
N HIS A 367 -3.78 -6.77 2.06
CA HIS A 367 -5.15 -7.23 1.85
C HIS A 367 -5.27 -8.74 1.57
N PHE A 368 -4.15 -9.41 1.27
CA PHE A 368 -4.12 -10.85 1.02
C PHE A 368 -3.46 -11.65 2.16
N ASN A 369 -2.92 -10.97 3.17
CA ASN A 369 -2.27 -11.63 4.31
C ASN A 369 -3.24 -11.83 5.48
N LEU A 370 -3.73 -13.06 5.63
CA LEU A 370 -4.67 -13.43 6.70
C LEU A 370 -4.13 -13.18 8.12
N LYS A 371 -2.80 -13.17 8.31
CA LYS A 371 -2.17 -12.95 9.62
C LYS A 371 -2.39 -11.54 10.17
N LYS A 372 -2.81 -10.59 9.32
CA LYS A 372 -3.07 -9.20 9.70
C LYS A 372 -4.48 -8.96 10.25
N PHE A 373 -5.34 -9.98 10.29
CA PHE A 373 -6.74 -9.86 10.69
C PHE A 373 -7.03 -10.63 11.97
N ARG A 374 -7.98 -10.11 12.77
CA ARG A 374 -8.40 -10.74 14.02
C ARG A 374 -9.19 -12.02 13.73
N PRO A 375 -9.18 -13.02 14.64
CA PRO A 375 -9.87 -14.29 14.41
C PRO A 375 -11.36 -14.17 14.05
N ASN A 376 -12.06 -13.18 14.63
CA ASN A 376 -13.47 -12.90 14.35
C ASN A 376 -13.72 -12.24 12.97
N GLU A 377 -12.70 -11.65 12.35
CA GLU A 377 -12.77 -11.03 11.03
C GLU A 377 -12.53 -12.03 9.90
N LEU A 378 -11.79 -13.12 10.19
CA LEU A 378 -11.30 -14.07 9.18
C LEU A 378 -12.40 -14.67 8.30
N LYS A 379 -13.61 -14.90 8.84
CA LYS A 379 -14.72 -15.43 8.03
C LYS A 379 -15.09 -14.46 6.90
N ARG A 380 -15.28 -13.18 7.24
CA ARG A 380 -15.62 -12.11 6.28
C ARG A 380 -14.48 -11.87 5.28
N VAL A 381 -13.25 -11.87 5.78
CA VAL A 381 -12.03 -11.76 4.96
C VAL A 381 -11.93 -12.87 3.92
N LYS A 382 -12.11 -14.14 4.33
CA LYS A 382 -12.06 -15.29 3.42
C LYS A 382 -13.14 -15.24 2.35
N ILE A 383 -14.36 -14.80 2.70
CA ILE A 383 -15.44 -14.62 1.72
C ILE A 383 -15.05 -13.55 0.68
N SER A 384 -14.56 -12.38 1.12
CA SER A 384 -14.12 -11.32 0.21
C SER A 384 -12.98 -11.77 -0.71
N LEU A 385 -12.00 -12.52 -0.19
CA LEU A 385 -10.93 -13.10 -0.99
C LEU A 385 -11.46 -14.11 -2.01
N ALA A 386 -12.39 -14.97 -1.60
CA ALA A 386 -13.03 -15.93 -2.51
C ALA A 386 -13.76 -15.22 -3.66
N CYS A 387 -14.46 -14.11 -3.41
CA CYS A 387 -15.08 -13.31 -4.46
C CYS A 387 -14.05 -12.74 -5.46
N VAL A 388 -12.93 -12.20 -4.96
CA VAL A 388 -11.86 -11.69 -5.82
C VAL A 388 -11.21 -12.80 -6.65
N PHE A 389 -10.90 -13.94 -6.03
CA PHE A 389 -10.33 -15.08 -6.76
C PHE A 389 -11.32 -15.69 -7.76
N ALA A 390 -12.61 -15.70 -7.45
CA ALA A 390 -13.64 -16.11 -8.41
C ALA A 390 -13.68 -15.15 -9.61
N PHE A 391 -13.60 -13.83 -9.38
CA PHE A 391 -13.51 -12.86 -10.46
C PHE A 391 -12.24 -13.07 -11.30
N MET A 392 -11.07 -13.32 -10.69
CA MET A 392 -9.86 -13.63 -11.44
C MET A 392 -10.00 -14.92 -12.27
N ALA A 393 -10.55 -15.98 -11.67
CA ALA A 393 -10.69 -17.29 -12.29
C ALA A 393 -11.70 -17.32 -13.45
N ILE A 394 -12.65 -16.39 -13.48
CA ILE A 394 -13.69 -16.32 -14.51
C ILE A 394 -13.42 -15.14 -15.47
N GLY A 395 -13.27 -13.95 -14.91
CA GLY A 395 -13.15 -12.69 -15.65
C GLY A 395 -11.89 -12.62 -16.51
N TRP A 396 -10.71 -12.97 -15.98
CA TRP A 396 -9.48 -12.90 -16.78
C TRP A 396 -9.48 -13.90 -17.94
N PRO A 397 -9.83 -15.20 -17.76
CA PRO A 397 -9.96 -16.11 -18.89
C PRO A 397 -10.98 -15.66 -19.92
N LEU A 398 -12.13 -15.09 -19.52
CA LEU A 398 -13.11 -14.56 -20.47
C LEU A 398 -12.54 -13.39 -21.28
N ILE A 399 -11.80 -12.48 -20.66
CA ILE A 399 -11.15 -11.38 -21.37
C ILE A 399 -10.13 -11.94 -22.37
N VAL A 400 -9.26 -12.87 -21.93
CA VAL A 400 -8.23 -13.48 -22.77
C VAL A 400 -8.86 -14.27 -23.93
N TYR A 401 -9.93 -15.02 -23.67
CA TYR A 401 -10.65 -15.79 -24.70
C TYR A 401 -11.22 -14.89 -25.79
N ASN A 402 -11.83 -13.76 -25.42
CA ASN A 402 -12.48 -12.86 -26.39
C ASN A 402 -11.52 -11.89 -27.08
N THR A 403 -10.37 -11.58 -26.46
CA THR A 403 -9.51 -10.46 -26.90
C THR A 403 -8.02 -10.79 -26.97
N GLY A 404 -7.63 -12.01 -26.63
CA GLY A 404 -6.23 -12.44 -26.50
C GLY A 404 -5.53 -11.85 -25.26
N LEU A 405 -4.28 -12.26 -25.06
CA LEU A 405 -3.44 -11.75 -23.96
C LEU A 405 -3.21 -10.23 -24.04
N LEU A 406 -3.04 -9.70 -25.26
CA LEU A 406 -2.94 -8.25 -25.48
C LEU A 406 -4.22 -7.52 -25.08
N GLY A 407 -5.38 -8.15 -25.28
CA GLY A 407 -6.64 -7.60 -24.82
C GLY A 407 -6.76 -7.56 -23.30
N TRP A 408 -6.28 -8.57 -22.59
CA TRP A 408 -6.18 -8.51 -21.11
C TRP A 408 -5.33 -7.33 -20.64
N PHE A 409 -4.17 -7.11 -21.27
CA PHE A 409 -3.33 -5.95 -20.99
C PHE A 409 -4.10 -4.63 -21.24
N LYS A 410 -4.72 -4.54 -22.41
CA LYS A 410 -5.38 -3.34 -22.92
C LYS A 410 -6.64 -2.96 -22.14
N PHE A 411 -7.48 -3.94 -21.79
CA PHE A 411 -8.82 -3.74 -21.22
C PHE A 411 -8.86 -3.85 -19.69
N TRP A 412 -7.92 -4.58 -19.07
CA TRP A 412 -7.90 -4.75 -17.61
C TRP A 412 -6.65 -4.14 -16.97
N LEU A 413 -5.44 -4.56 -17.37
CA LEU A 413 -4.22 -4.14 -16.66
C LEU A 413 -3.99 -2.62 -16.75
N MET A 414 -4.12 -2.03 -17.93
CA MET A 414 -3.86 -0.59 -18.10
C MET A 414 -4.86 0.30 -17.33
N PRO A 415 -6.19 0.07 -17.39
CA PRO A 415 -7.13 0.75 -16.51
C PRO A 415 -6.86 0.51 -15.02
N TRP A 416 -6.49 -0.72 -14.63
CA TRP A 416 -6.16 -1.05 -13.23
C TRP A 416 -4.91 -0.30 -12.73
N LEU A 417 -3.89 -0.12 -13.58
CA LEU A 417 -2.74 0.74 -13.27
C LEU A 417 -3.14 2.21 -13.14
N GLY A 418 -4.11 2.67 -13.95
CA GLY A 418 -4.70 4.01 -13.83
C GLY A 418 -5.46 4.20 -12.52
N TYR A 419 -6.18 3.18 -12.06
CA TYR A 419 -6.80 3.16 -10.73
C TYR A 419 -5.74 3.23 -9.62
N HIS A 420 -4.69 2.41 -9.67
CA HIS A 420 -3.63 2.44 -8.66
C HIS A 420 -2.89 3.79 -8.63
N PHE A 421 -2.72 4.43 -9.80
CA PHE A 421 -2.25 5.81 -9.91
C PHE A 421 -3.12 6.77 -9.08
N TRP A 422 -4.43 6.73 -9.27
CA TRP A 422 -5.37 7.58 -8.51
C TRP A 422 -5.40 7.23 -7.03
N MET A 423 -5.38 5.95 -6.71
CA MET A 423 -5.41 5.47 -5.33
C MET A 423 -4.19 5.98 -4.55
N SER A 424 -2.98 5.85 -5.09
CA SER A 424 -1.81 6.47 -4.45
C SER A 424 -1.92 8.00 -4.42
N THR A 425 -2.30 8.63 -5.53
CA THR A 425 -2.27 10.10 -5.65
C THR A 425 -3.26 10.76 -4.71
N PHE A 426 -4.49 10.27 -4.59
CA PHE A 426 -5.47 10.79 -3.64
C PHE A 426 -4.98 10.61 -2.20
N THR A 427 -4.55 9.41 -1.79
CA THR A 427 -4.10 9.22 -0.40
C THR A 427 -2.87 10.06 -0.07
N MET A 428 -1.93 10.21 -1.01
CA MET A 428 -0.77 11.09 -0.83
C MET A 428 -1.22 12.55 -0.64
N VAL A 429 -2.04 13.07 -1.54
CA VAL A 429 -2.48 14.47 -1.46
C VAL A 429 -3.29 14.73 -0.19
N HIS A 430 -4.10 13.76 0.23
CA HIS A 430 -4.98 13.89 1.40
C HIS A 430 -4.24 13.79 2.74
N HIS A 431 -3.15 13.03 2.82
CA HIS A 431 -2.50 12.69 4.10
C HIS A 431 -1.00 13.00 4.16
N THR A 432 -0.39 13.47 3.08
CA THR A 432 1.04 13.74 3.03
C THR A 432 1.31 15.20 2.69
N ALA A 433 1.85 15.93 3.65
CA ALA A 433 2.37 17.28 3.43
C ALA A 433 3.50 17.57 4.42
N PRO A 434 4.49 18.41 4.09
CA PRO A 434 5.62 18.66 4.99
C PRO A 434 5.21 19.26 6.35
N HIS A 435 4.09 19.98 6.41
CA HIS A 435 3.57 20.58 7.64
C HIS A 435 2.57 19.70 8.40
N ILE A 436 2.22 18.51 7.88
CA ILE A 436 1.28 17.59 8.52
C ILE A 436 2.05 16.51 9.30
N PRO A 437 2.02 16.53 10.64
CA PRO A 437 2.81 15.62 11.47
C PRO A 437 2.19 14.22 11.55
N PHE A 438 3.06 13.21 11.55
CA PHE A 438 2.74 11.94 12.20
C PHE A 438 3.09 12.03 13.68
N LYS A 439 2.16 11.67 14.57
CA LYS A 439 2.36 11.79 16.03
C LYS A 439 2.36 10.42 16.71
N ARG A 440 3.15 10.28 17.76
CA ARG A 440 3.09 9.12 18.67
C ARG A 440 1.78 9.13 19.45
N SER A 441 1.36 7.97 19.94
CA SER A 441 0.06 7.79 20.61
C SER A 441 -0.14 8.68 21.84
N ASP A 442 0.94 9.03 22.56
CA ASP A 442 0.93 9.92 23.73
C ASP A 442 0.73 11.41 23.38
N LYS A 443 1.09 11.82 22.16
CA LYS A 443 0.94 13.19 21.65
C LYS A 443 -0.20 13.33 20.63
N TRP A 444 -0.92 12.25 20.35
CA TRP A 444 -1.93 12.21 19.29
C TRP A 444 -3.29 12.70 19.78
N ASN A 445 -3.92 13.55 18.97
CA ASN A 445 -5.28 14.05 19.19
C ASN A 445 -6.11 13.80 17.92
N ALA A 446 -7.27 13.17 18.07
CA ALA A 446 -8.13 12.78 16.95
C ALA A 446 -8.67 13.98 16.16
N ALA A 447 -9.05 15.07 16.85
CA ALA A 447 -9.60 16.26 16.21
C ALA A 447 -8.54 16.96 15.35
N GLN A 448 -7.33 17.12 15.88
CA GLN A 448 -6.18 17.63 15.13
C GLN A 448 -5.86 16.74 13.94
N ALA A 449 -5.77 15.42 14.14
CA ALA A 449 -5.41 14.47 13.10
C ALA A 449 -6.42 14.43 11.94
N GLN A 450 -7.71 14.54 12.23
CA GLN A 450 -8.74 14.49 11.19
C GLN A 450 -8.98 15.86 10.52
N LEU A 451 -8.98 16.97 11.26
CA LEU A 451 -9.24 18.31 10.71
C LEU A 451 -7.98 18.97 10.12
N ASN A 452 -6.88 19.01 10.88
CA ASN A 452 -5.61 19.57 10.40
C ASN A 452 -4.74 18.53 9.69
N GLY A 453 -4.81 17.26 10.10
CA GLY A 453 -3.97 16.21 9.51
C GLY A 453 -4.46 15.70 8.16
N THR A 454 -5.55 16.27 7.64
CA THR A 454 -6.14 15.94 6.34
C THR A 454 -6.19 17.18 5.44
N VAL A 455 -5.99 16.97 4.14
CA VAL A 455 -6.04 18.02 3.12
C VAL A 455 -7.28 17.85 2.24
N HIS A 456 -8.01 18.94 2.03
CA HIS A 456 -8.97 19.04 0.93
C HIS A 456 -8.25 19.54 -0.32
N CYS A 457 -8.37 18.82 -1.45
CA CYS A 457 -7.72 19.22 -2.71
C CYS A 457 -8.72 19.30 -3.85
N ASP A 458 -8.84 20.45 -4.52
CA ASP A 458 -9.72 20.59 -5.69
C ASP A 458 -9.06 20.00 -6.95
N TYR A 459 -9.82 19.21 -7.71
CA TYR A 459 -9.39 18.61 -8.99
C TYR A 459 -10.23 19.15 -10.15
N PRO A 460 -9.80 18.96 -11.42
CA PRO A 460 -10.67 19.20 -12.55
C PRO A 460 -12.02 18.47 -12.39
N ARG A 461 -13.13 19.18 -12.67
CA ARG A 461 -14.47 18.69 -12.33
C ARG A 461 -14.81 17.31 -12.87
N TRP A 462 -14.28 16.94 -14.03
CA TRP A 462 -14.50 15.61 -14.60
C TRP A 462 -13.89 14.49 -13.74
N ILE A 463 -12.74 14.70 -13.08
CA ILE A 463 -12.16 13.75 -12.13
C ILE A 463 -13.06 13.65 -10.90
N GLU A 464 -13.49 14.78 -10.36
CA GLU A 464 -14.36 14.80 -9.18
C GLU A 464 -15.69 14.07 -9.44
N ILE A 465 -16.29 14.25 -10.62
CA ILE A 465 -17.52 13.53 -11.01
C ILE A 465 -17.27 12.02 -11.12
N LEU A 466 -16.20 11.62 -11.82
CA LEU A 466 -15.89 10.19 -12.02
C LEU A 466 -15.48 9.48 -10.73
N CYS A 467 -14.89 10.22 -9.79
CA CYS A 467 -14.43 9.72 -8.50
C CYS A 467 -15.35 10.15 -7.34
N HIS A 468 -16.62 10.50 -7.62
CA HIS A 468 -17.64 10.81 -6.61
C HIS A 468 -17.19 11.76 -5.50
N ASP A 469 -16.55 12.87 -5.87
CA ASP A 469 -16.09 13.91 -4.94
C ASP A 469 -15.20 13.36 -3.79
N ILE A 470 -14.47 12.25 -4.01
CA ILE A 470 -13.54 11.67 -3.02
C ILE A 470 -12.45 12.64 -2.56
N ASN A 471 -12.15 13.65 -3.37
CA ASN A 471 -11.21 14.70 -3.05
C ASN A 471 -11.63 15.59 -1.88
N VAL A 472 -12.93 15.56 -1.56
CA VAL A 472 -13.55 16.25 -0.43
C VAL A 472 -13.32 15.45 0.86
N HIS A 473 -12.06 15.41 1.30
CA HIS A 473 -11.62 14.37 2.23
C HIS A 473 -11.73 14.73 3.71
N VAL A 474 -11.64 16.02 4.06
CA VAL A 474 -11.75 16.48 5.45
C VAL A 474 -13.08 16.07 6.11
N PRO A 475 -14.27 16.40 5.57
CA PRO A 475 -15.52 15.96 6.21
C PRO A 475 -15.67 14.44 6.26
N HIS A 476 -15.09 13.74 5.27
CA HIS A 476 -15.07 12.29 5.25
C HIS A 476 -14.27 11.73 6.44
N HIS A 477 -13.13 12.33 6.79
CA HIS A 477 -12.36 11.97 8.00
C HIS A 477 -13.12 12.30 9.28
N ILE A 478 -13.71 13.49 9.35
CA ILE A 478 -14.52 13.92 10.52
C ILE A 478 -15.65 12.93 10.79
N SER A 479 -16.34 12.48 9.74
CA SER A 479 -17.32 11.42 9.86
C SER A 479 -17.45 10.61 8.57
N PRO A 480 -16.91 9.37 8.53
CA PRO A 480 -16.97 8.53 7.33
C PRO A 480 -18.39 8.12 6.93
N ARG A 481 -19.37 8.30 7.82
CA ARG A 481 -20.79 8.01 7.56
C ARG A 481 -21.45 9.04 6.64
N ILE A 482 -20.80 10.15 6.33
CA ILE A 482 -21.31 11.12 5.35
C ILE A 482 -21.18 10.49 3.96
N PRO A 483 -22.28 10.31 3.21
CA PRO A 483 -22.22 9.80 1.84
C PRO A 483 -21.43 10.74 0.93
N SER A 484 -20.71 10.19 -0.05
CA SER A 484 -19.89 10.94 -1.02
C SER A 484 -20.61 12.15 -1.63
N TYR A 485 -21.86 11.97 -2.08
CA TYR A 485 -22.68 13.02 -2.69
C TYR A 485 -23.09 14.17 -1.73
N ASN A 486 -22.86 14.02 -0.42
CA ASN A 486 -23.10 15.06 0.58
C ASN A 486 -21.80 15.72 1.09
N LEU A 487 -20.62 15.21 0.72
CA LEU A 487 -19.32 15.73 1.22
C LEU A 487 -19.14 17.22 0.89
N GLN A 488 -19.51 17.65 -0.32
CA GLN A 488 -19.45 19.06 -0.71
C GLN A 488 -20.29 19.97 0.20
N ALA A 489 -21.46 19.50 0.65
CA ALA A 489 -22.29 20.26 1.58
C ALA A 489 -21.68 20.29 2.99
N ALA A 490 -21.07 19.20 3.43
CA ALA A 490 -20.35 19.13 4.69
C ALA A 490 -19.13 20.07 4.69
N THR A 491 -18.33 20.09 3.61
CA THR A 491 -17.18 20.99 3.46
C THR A 491 -17.57 22.45 3.52
N ARG A 492 -18.71 22.86 2.93
CA ARG A 492 -19.19 24.24 3.08
C ARG A 492 -19.44 24.62 4.55
N SER A 493 -20.09 23.74 5.31
CA SER A 493 -20.29 23.95 6.74
C SER A 493 -18.96 24.00 7.52
N LEU A 494 -18.02 23.10 7.21
CA LEU A 494 -16.70 23.14 7.86
C LEU A 494 -15.93 24.41 7.48
N ARG A 495 -16.02 24.88 6.25
CA ARG A 495 -15.38 26.12 5.82
C ARG A 495 -15.90 27.34 6.58
N GLU A 496 -17.21 27.40 6.82
CA GLU A 496 -17.86 28.47 7.58
C GLU A 496 -17.45 28.46 9.06
N ASN A 497 -17.39 27.29 9.69
CA ASN A 497 -17.16 27.15 11.13
C ASN A 497 -15.67 27.06 11.52
N TRP A 498 -14.84 26.44 10.67
CA TRP A 498 -13.45 26.05 10.97
C TRP A 498 -12.46 26.43 9.86
N GLY A 499 -12.95 26.67 8.64
CA GLY A 499 -12.14 26.77 7.43
C GLY A 499 -11.09 27.86 7.44
N LYS A 500 -11.45 29.07 7.87
CA LYS A 500 -10.54 30.23 7.82
C LYS A 500 -9.27 30.06 8.64
N GLN A 501 -9.33 29.26 9.69
CA GLN A 501 -8.27 29.16 10.68
C GLN A 501 -7.56 27.82 10.63
N TYR A 502 -8.29 26.70 10.50
CA TYR A 502 -7.73 25.38 10.81
C TYR A 502 -7.61 24.43 9.61
N MET A 503 -8.37 24.63 8.54
CA MET A 503 -8.36 23.66 7.43
C MET A 503 -7.13 23.80 6.52
N ASN A 504 -6.63 22.67 6.04
CA ASN A 504 -5.64 22.63 4.97
C ASN A 504 -6.34 22.46 3.63
N GLU A 505 -6.08 23.40 2.71
CA GLU A 505 -6.69 23.41 1.39
C GLU A 505 -5.62 23.49 0.30
N ALA A 506 -5.88 22.80 -0.80
CA ALA A 506 -5.08 22.84 -2.00
C ALA A 506 -5.96 22.81 -3.25
N LYS A 507 -5.38 23.23 -4.37
CA LYS A 507 -5.87 22.92 -5.71
C LYS A 507 -4.79 22.11 -6.38
N TRP A 508 -5.15 21.02 -7.06
CA TRP A 508 -4.15 20.15 -7.68
C TRP A 508 -3.25 20.95 -8.64
N ASN A 509 -1.94 20.81 -8.44
CA ASN A 509 -0.91 21.44 -9.27
C ASN A 509 0.42 20.69 -9.17
N TRP A 510 1.34 21.01 -10.09
CA TRP A 510 2.61 20.30 -10.17
C TRP A 510 3.55 20.64 -9.01
N ARG A 511 3.50 21.86 -8.46
CA ARG A 511 4.28 22.24 -7.26
C ARG A 511 3.89 21.42 -6.04
N LEU A 512 2.59 21.17 -5.84
CA LEU A 512 2.06 20.31 -4.78
C LEU A 512 2.61 18.88 -4.93
N MET A 513 2.46 18.29 -6.12
CA MET A 513 2.95 16.94 -6.38
C MET A 513 4.46 16.83 -6.22
N LYS A 514 5.22 17.83 -6.73
CA LYS A 514 6.68 17.90 -6.58
C LYS A 514 7.08 17.96 -5.12
N THR A 515 6.40 18.76 -4.31
CA THR A 515 6.66 18.87 -2.87
C THR A 515 6.49 17.52 -2.19
N ILE A 516 5.35 16.86 -2.39
CA ILE A 516 5.06 15.56 -1.78
C ILE A 516 6.06 14.49 -2.22
N MET A 517 6.36 14.40 -3.52
CA MET A 517 7.22 13.38 -4.11
C MET A 517 8.72 13.59 -3.84
N THR A 518 9.13 14.75 -3.35
CA THR A 518 10.56 15.06 -3.19
C THR A 518 10.98 15.46 -1.78
N LYS A 519 10.03 15.80 -0.89
CA LYS A 519 10.31 16.16 0.51
C LYS A 519 9.77 15.14 1.52
N CYS A 520 8.59 14.56 1.27
CA CYS A 520 7.89 13.75 2.27
C CYS A 520 8.31 12.28 2.24
N HIS A 521 9.53 11.97 2.71
CA HIS A 521 10.11 10.62 2.63
C HIS A 521 10.31 9.94 3.97
N VAL A 522 11.25 10.45 4.79
CA VAL A 522 11.67 9.82 6.04
C VAL A 522 11.08 10.56 7.22
N TYR A 523 10.57 9.82 8.21
CA TYR A 523 9.99 10.40 9.41
C TYR A 523 11.04 11.22 10.18
N ASN A 524 10.64 12.41 10.65
CA ASN A 524 11.44 13.21 11.57
C ASN A 524 10.52 13.90 12.59
N GLU A 525 10.86 13.87 13.86
CA GLU A 525 10.00 14.43 14.92
C GLU A 525 9.91 15.97 14.88
N GLU A 526 10.96 16.66 14.44
CA GLU A 526 11.02 18.13 14.43
C GLU A 526 10.48 18.73 13.13
N GLN A 527 10.79 18.11 11.99
CA GLN A 527 10.47 18.59 10.64
C GLN A 527 9.30 17.85 9.98
N ASN A 528 8.71 16.85 10.66
CA ASN A 528 7.77 15.85 10.16
C ASN A 528 8.36 14.90 9.12
N TYR A 529 9.06 15.45 8.12
CA TYR A 529 9.70 14.69 7.05
C TYR A 529 11.07 15.24 6.70
N ILE A 530 11.96 14.35 6.30
CA ILE A 530 13.24 14.65 5.66
C ILE A 530 13.27 13.99 4.28
N GLY A 531 13.80 14.70 3.28
CA GLY A 531 14.02 14.14 1.95
C GLY A 531 15.16 13.11 1.92
N PHE A 532 15.06 12.06 1.11
CA PHE A 532 16.16 11.10 0.97
C PHE A 532 17.48 11.74 0.55
N ASP A 533 17.42 12.79 -0.28
CA ASP A 533 18.60 13.49 -0.78
C ASP A 533 19.31 14.35 0.27
N GLU A 534 18.66 14.60 1.42
CA GLU A 534 19.31 15.24 2.57
C GLU A 534 20.08 14.23 3.43
N ILE A 535 19.72 12.94 3.35
CA ILE A 535 20.34 11.86 4.13
C ILE A 535 21.44 11.18 3.32
N VAL A 536 21.16 10.84 2.06
CA VAL A 536 22.09 10.16 1.14
C VAL A 536 22.05 10.80 -0.26
N PRO A 537 22.68 11.98 -0.46
CA PRO A 537 22.66 12.69 -1.73
C PRO A 537 23.14 11.85 -2.93
N GLU A 538 24.18 11.04 -2.71
CA GLU A 538 24.82 10.24 -3.77
C GLU A 538 23.90 9.16 -4.34
N GLU A 539 23.04 8.57 -3.50
CA GLU A 539 22.12 7.51 -3.91
C GLU A 539 20.73 8.03 -4.29
N SER A 540 20.46 9.32 -4.05
CA SER A 540 19.14 9.95 -4.27
C SER A 540 18.99 10.59 -5.64
N GLN A 541 19.78 10.17 -6.63
CA GLN A 541 19.70 10.65 -8.02
C GLN A 541 18.27 10.62 -8.60
N PRO A 542 17.42 9.59 -8.35
CA PRO A 542 16.04 9.62 -8.81
C PRO A 542 15.22 10.80 -8.24
N ILE A 543 15.45 11.17 -6.98
CA ILE A 543 14.77 12.32 -6.33
C ILE A 543 15.29 13.62 -6.92
N THR A 544 16.61 13.76 -7.09
CA THR A 544 17.22 14.93 -7.73
C THR A 544 16.71 15.12 -9.15
N PHE A 545 16.55 14.04 -9.91
CA PHE A 545 15.95 14.05 -11.23
C PHE A 545 14.51 14.58 -11.20
N LEU A 546 13.67 14.09 -10.28
CA LEU A 546 12.30 14.59 -10.10
C LEU A 546 12.29 16.08 -9.72
N LYS A 547 13.12 16.52 -8.77
CA LYS A 547 13.25 17.94 -8.38
C LYS A 547 13.60 18.83 -9.58
N LYS A 548 14.42 18.33 -10.51
CA LYS A 548 14.81 19.09 -11.72
C LYS A 548 13.74 19.08 -12.82
N ARG A 549 13.00 17.99 -12.98
CA ARG A 549 12.09 17.78 -14.12
C ARG A 549 10.64 18.14 -13.83
N MET A 550 10.19 18.00 -12.58
CA MET A 550 8.82 18.34 -12.22
C MET A 550 8.64 19.87 -12.23
N PRO A 551 7.57 20.38 -12.87
CA PRO A 551 7.29 21.80 -12.92
C PRO A 551 7.09 22.42 -11.53
N ASP A 552 7.48 23.68 -11.38
CA ASP A 552 7.24 24.49 -10.17
C ASP A 552 5.97 25.33 -10.25
N ASN A 553 5.12 25.15 -11.26
CA ASN A 553 3.88 25.92 -11.38
C ASN A 553 2.81 25.39 -10.41
N ALA A 554 2.11 26.37 -9.81
CA ALA A 554 0.91 26.17 -9.01
C ALA A 554 -0.35 26.29 -9.87
#